data_AF-A0A7S2LPD6-F1
#
_entry.id   AF-A0A7S2LPD6-F1
#
_cell.length_a   1.000
_cell.length_b   1.000
_cell.length_c   1.000
_cell.angle_alpha   90.00
_cell.angle_beta   90.00
_cell.angle_gamma   90.00
#
_symmetry.space_group_name_H-M   'P 1'
#
loop_
_entity.id
_entity.type
_entity.pdbx_description
1 polymer ?
#
loop_
_entity_poly.entity_id
_entity_poly.type
_entity_poly.pdbx_seq_one_letter_code
_entity_poly.pdbx_strand_id
1 'polypeptide(L)'
;MKYIEDTKLQRFTQNLTDQVVGFNRIMNGRIETFSCKRGQSDKKASQKLKEMHEGKQLYSTRLLTDLVLTLNASFQDYDFSLVKPSQFHRVDNPQVAMNIINNHLAEYASSNKSTFLPSLWDAVDEVISLSECDVIQFDGEIAGGTNMLWEFHYFFYNKFLKRILLFSCSQEHSASHQYRLRDMSDGEESEEMGDYLYDYYE
;
A
#
# COMPACT_ATOMS: atom_id res chain seq x y z
N MET A 1 8.34 9.05 15.43
CA MET A 1 7.10 8.24 15.57
C MET A 1 7.40 6.98 16.35
N LYS A 2 6.56 6.60 17.32
CA LYS A 2 6.74 5.35 18.10
C LYS A 2 5.65 4.35 17.72
N TYR A 3 6.04 3.17 17.25
CA TYR A 3 5.11 2.07 16.98
C TYR A 3 4.28 1.70 18.22
N ILE A 4 3.00 1.44 18.02
CA ILE A 4 2.05 0.97 19.04
C ILE A 4 1.66 -0.45 18.65
N GLU A 5 2.05 -1.41 19.49
CA GLU A 5 1.69 -2.81 19.31
C GLU A 5 0.19 -3.01 19.52
N ASP A 6 -0.45 -3.66 18.55
CA ASP A 6 -1.83 -4.15 18.66
C ASP A 6 -1.93 -5.53 18.02
N THR A 7 -2.31 -6.54 18.82
CA THR A 7 -2.34 -7.93 18.37
C THR A 7 -3.40 -8.19 17.30
N LYS A 8 -4.53 -7.46 17.31
CA LYS A 8 -5.57 -7.64 16.29
C LYS A 8 -5.08 -7.11 14.95
N LEU A 9 -4.52 -5.90 14.92
CA LEU A 9 -3.97 -5.30 13.70
C LEU A 9 -2.78 -6.08 13.14
N GLN A 10 -1.92 -6.64 14.00
CA GLN A 10 -0.84 -7.53 13.58
C GLN A 10 -1.38 -8.80 12.89
N ARG A 11 -2.45 -9.40 13.41
CA ARG A 11 -3.11 -10.56 12.76
C ARG A 11 -3.69 -10.18 11.40
N PHE A 12 -4.34 -9.01 11.28
CA PHE A 12 -4.82 -8.55 9.98
C PHE A 12 -3.68 -8.29 9.00
N THR A 13 -2.58 -7.70 9.46
CA THR A 13 -1.37 -7.51 8.63
C THR A 13 -0.82 -8.85 8.15
N GLN A 14 -0.66 -9.83 9.04
CA GLN A 14 -0.23 -11.20 8.67
C GLN A 14 -1.17 -11.85 7.66
N ASN A 15 -2.48 -11.70 7.87
CA ASN A 15 -3.49 -12.22 6.96
C ASN A 15 -3.48 -11.53 5.60
N LEU A 16 -2.89 -10.34 5.45
CA LEU A 16 -2.83 -9.61 4.18
C LEU A 16 -1.43 -9.63 3.55
N THR A 17 -0.41 -10.14 4.25
CA THR A 17 0.98 -10.22 3.75
C THR A 17 1.15 -11.48 2.91
N ASP A 18 1.76 -11.34 1.73
CA ASP A 18 2.07 -12.40 0.77
C ASP A 18 0.86 -13.33 0.45
N GLN A 19 -0.33 -12.76 0.40
CA GLN A 19 -1.54 -13.53 0.18
C GLN A 19 -1.81 -13.76 -1.30
N VAL A 20 -2.03 -15.02 -1.66
CA VAL A 20 -2.49 -15.37 -3.00
C VAL A 20 -3.97 -15.05 -3.11
N VAL A 21 -4.32 -14.23 -4.09
CA VAL A 21 -5.69 -13.84 -4.42
C VAL A 21 -6.02 -14.32 -5.83
N GLY A 22 -7.07 -15.12 -5.96
CA GLY A 22 -7.39 -15.79 -7.22
C GLY A 22 -6.28 -16.78 -7.63
N PHE A 23 -5.91 -16.76 -8.91
CA PHE A 23 -4.97 -17.74 -9.47
C PHE A 23 -3.52 -17.25 -9.59
N ASN A 24 -3.31 -15.94 -9.69
CA ASN A 24 -2.00 -15.39 -10.08
C ASN A 24 -1.71 -13.99 -9.54
N ARG A 25 -2.37 -13.56 -8.47
CA ARG A 25 -2.12 -12.26 -7.84
C ARG A 25 -1.62 -12.45 -6.43
N ILE A 26 -0.71 -11.59 -6.01
CA ILE A 26 -0.21 -11.53 -4.64
C ILE A 26 -0.65 -10.20 -4.07
N MET A 27 -1.28 -10.25 -2.89
CA MET A 27 -1.67 -9.09 -2.10
C MET A 27 -0.69 -8.95 -0.93
N ASN A 28 -0.27 -7.71 -0.70
CA ASN A 28 0.61 -7.34 0.39
C ASN A 28 0.01 -6.16 1.14
N GLY A 29 -0.54 -6.43 2.32
CA GLY A 29 -1.20 -5.44 3.17
C GLY A 29 -0.52 -5.28 4.53
N ARG A 30 -0.62 -4.06 5.05
CA ARG A 30 -0.03 -3.64 6.31
C ARG A 30 -0.93 -2.64 7.01
N ILE A 31 -1.17 -2.88 8.29
CA ILE A 31 -1.96 -2.01 9.15
C ILE A 31 -1.16 -1.76 10.44
N GLU A 32 -0.62 -0.56 10.57
CA GLU A 32 0.32 -0.22 11.64
C GLU A 32 -0.08 1.07 12.32
N THR A 33 0.13 1.13 13.64
CA THR A 33 -0.27 2.28 14.45
C THR A 33 0.95 2.92 15.09
N PHE A 34 0.99 4.25 15.10
CA PHE A 34 2.09 5.03 15.62
C PHE A 34 1.61 6.18 16.50
N SER A 35 2.35 6.44 17.58
CA SER A 35 2.18 7.62 18.42
C SER A 35 3.00 8.79 17.89
N CYS A 36 2.37 9.98 17.85
CA CYS A 36 3.01 11.27 17.56
C CYS A 36 3.75 11.86 18.79
N LYS A 37 4.08 11.06 19.81
CA LYS A 37 4.87 11.50 20.97
C LYS A 37 6.33 11.74 20.55
N ARG A 38 6.87 12.91 20.93
CA ARG A 38 8.10 13.48 20.37
C ARG A 38 9.40 12.84 20.85
N GLY A 39 10.36 12.68 19.94
CA GLY A 39 11.80 12.54 20.21
C GLY A 39 12.62 13.72 19.67
N GLN A 40 13.94 13.79 19.97
CA GLN A 40 14.82 14.88 19.47
C GLN A 40 14.96 14.90 17.94
N SER A 41 14.82 13.74 17.27
CA SER A 41 14.86 13.57 15.81
C SER A 41 13.77 14.36 15.07
N ASP A 42 12.60 14.51 15.67
CA ASP A 42 11.42 15.11 15.02
C ASP A 42 11.61 16.61 14.74
N LYS A 43 12.47 17.29 15.51
CA LYS A 43 12.80 18.71 15.29
C LYS A 43 13.62 18.91 14.01
N LYS A 44 14.59 18.03 13.73
CA LYS A 44 15.44 18.12 12.52
C LYS A 44 14.63 17.83 11.25
N ALA A 45 13.75 16.83 11.29
CA ALA A 45 12.85 16.51 10.18
C ALA A 45 11.89 17.67 9.87
N SER A 46 11.31 18.28 10.91
CA SER A 46 10.43 19.45 10.77
C SER A 46 11.14 20.65 10.12
N GLN A 47 12.44 20.82 10.38
CA GLN A 47 13.20 21.94 9.84
C GLN A 47 13.55 21.72 8.36
N LYS A 48 14.04 20.53 7.99
CA LYS A 48 14.28 20.16 6.58
C LYS A 48 13.03 20.29 5.72
N LEU A 49 11.87 19.85 6.21
CA LEU A 49 10.60 19.97 5.48
C LEU A 49 10.10 21.42 5.33
N LYS A 50 10.52 22.34 6.20
CA LYS A 50 10.24 23.77 6.00
C LYS A 50 11.13 24.38 4.93
N GLU A 51 12.41 24.00 4.93
CA GLU A 51 13.41 24.50 3.97
C GLU A 51 13.14 23.99 2.55
N MET A 52 12.62 22.77 2.39
CA MET A 52 12.32 22.19 1.06
C MET A 52 11.00 22.69 0.44
N HIS A 53 10.12 23.33 1.20
CA HIS A 53 8.73 23.59 0.76
C HIS A 53 8.25 25.01 1.11
N GLU A 54 8.73 26.01 0.37
CA GLU A 54 8.17 27.37 0.37
C GLU A 54 6.89 27.42 -0.49
N GLY A 55 5.71 27.43 0.15
CA GLY A 55 4.44 27.52 -0.56
C GLY A 55 3.19 27.37 0.32
N LYS A 56 2.02 27.61 -0.28
CA LYS A 56 0.70 27.52 0.37
C LYS A 56 0.38 26.04 0.69
N GLN A 57 0.79 25.57 1.87
CA GLN A 57 0.57 24.19 2.27
C GLN A 57 -0.89 23.95 2.68
N LEU A 58 -1.48 22.87 2.17
CA LEU A 58 -2.81 22.39 2.57
C LEU A 58 -2.84 21.84 4.01
N TYR A 59 -1.69 21.44 4.54
CA TYR A 59 -1.54 20.91 5.90
C TYR A 59 -0.50 21.68 6.68
N SER A 60 -0.58 21.57 8.01
CA SER A 60 0.51 22.04 8.85
C SER A 60 1.79 21.26 8.54
N THR A 61 2.94 21.96 8.48
CA THR A 61 4.27 21.32 8.37
C THR A 61 4.47 20.21 9.40
N ARG A 62 3.84 20.35 10.57
CA ARG A 62 3.86 19.34 11.62
C ARG A 62 3.22 18.03 11.19
N LEU A 63 2.01 18.07 10.63
CA LEU A 63 1.31 16.87 10.19
C LEU A 63 2.11 16.19 9.07
N LEU A 64 2.59 16.95 8.07
CA LEU A 64 3.43 16.39 7.00
C LEU A 64 4.69 15.71 7.55
N THR A 65 5.32 16.31 8.56
CA THR A 65 6.48 15.69 9.23
C THR A 65 6.08 14.38 9.90
N ASP A 66 4.97 14.35 10.63
CA ASP A 66 4.49 13.13 11.30
C ASP A 66 4.14 12.03 10.26
N LEU A 67 3.57 12.38 9.10
CA LEU A 67 3.29 11.45 7.99
C LEU A 67 4.57 10.87 7.38
N VAL A 68 5.54 11.72 7.03
CA VAL A 68 6.84 11.26 6.48
C VAL A 68 7.60 10.40 7.49
N LEU A 69 7.59 10.76 8.77
CA LEU A 69 8.20 9.94 9.82
C LEU A 69 7.47 8.61 10.02
N THR A 70 6.16 8.55 9.74
CA THR A 70 5.38 7.30 9.77
C THR A 70 5.79 6.39 8.61
N LEU A 71 5.94 6.94 7.40
CA LEU A 71 6.45 6.20 6.24
C LEU A 71 7.84 5.61 6.50
N ASN A 72 8.79 6.43 6.94
CA ASN A 72 10.15 5.97 7.25
C ASN A 72 10.19 4.89 8.36
N ALA A 73 9.26 4.93 9.30
CA ALA A 73 9.18 3.92 10.36
C ALA A 73 8.58 2.60 9.87
N SER A 74 7.60 2.67 8.95
CA SER A 74 6.93 1.52 8.35
C SER A 74 7.83 0.84 7.30
N PHE A 75 8.33 1.59 6.33
CA PHE A 75 9.13 1.06 5.22
C PHE A 75 10.60 1.44 5.40
N GLN A 76 11.30 0.68 6.23
CA GLN A 76 12.70 0.96 6.60
C GLN A 76 13.66 0.85 5.40
N ASP A 77 13.28 0.09 4.38
CA ASP A 77 14.07 -0.15 3.18
C ASP A 77 13.80 0.88 2.06
N TYR A 78 12.89 1.83 2.28
CA TYR A 78 12.52 2.85 1.30
C TYR A 78 12.95 4.26 1.74
N ASP A 79 13.50 5.05 0.82
CA ASP A 79 13.93 6.43 1.10
C ASP A 79 12.82 7.45 0.80
N PHE A 80 12.22 8.01 1.86
CA PHE A 80 11.20 9.07 1.74
C PHE A 80 11.78 10.49 1.81
N SER A 81 13.09 10.68 1.65
CA SER A 81 13.74 12.00 1.77
C SER A 81 13.27 13.00 0.70
N LEU A 82 12.81 12.51 -0.46
CA LEU A 82 12.36 13.33 -1.59
C LEU A 82 10.84 13.51 -1.69
N VAL A 83 10.09 13.00 -0.72
CA VAL A 83 8.64 13.10 -0.70
C VAL A 83 8.18 14.55 -0.68
N LYS A 84 7.23 14.88 -1.54
CA LYS A 84 6.67 16.24 -1.68
C LYS A 84 5.30 16.34 -1.01
N PRO A 85 4.93 17.50 -0.43
CA PRO A 85 3.59 17.75 0.10
C PRO A 85 2.47 17.55 -0.90
N SER A 86 2.74 17.75 -2.20
CA SER A 86 1.77 17.51 -3.28
C SER A 86 1.37 16.05 -3.44
N GLN A 87 2.10 15.12 -2.82
CA GLN A 87 1.80 13.70 -2.82
C GLN A 87 0.82 13.28 -1.72
N PHE A 88 0.40 14.23 -0.87
CA PHE A 88 -0.53 13.97 0.22
C PHE A 88 -1.87 14.64 -0.05
N HIS A 89 -2.92 13.84 -0.19
CA HIS A 89 -4.26 14.30 -0.53
C HIS A 89 -5.24 14.05 0.60
N ARG A 90 -6.10 15.01 0.89
CA ARG A 90 -7.06 14.89 1.98
C ARG A 90 -8.25 14.14 1.43
N VAL A 91 -8.69 13.13 2.16
CA VAL A 91 -9.94 12.46 1.88
C VAL A 91 -11.04 13.13 2.69
N ASP A 92 -12.18 13.40 2.07
CA ASP A 92 -13.26 14.20 2.67
C ASP A 92 -13.76 13.62 4.00
N ASN A 93 -13.91 12.29 4.06
CA ASN A 93 -14.29 11.59 5.28
C ASN A 93 -13.75 10.15 5.29
N PRO A 94 -13.67 9.50 6.48
CA PRO A 94 -13.18 8.13 6.61
C PRO A 94 -13.96 7.10 5.78
N GLN A 95 -15.27 7.29 5.60
CA GLN A 95 -16.11 6.33 4.87
C GLN A 95 -15.71 6.22 3.40
N VAL A 96 -15.26 7.32 2.76
CA VAL A 96 -14.75 7.28 1.38
C VAL A 96 -13.53 6.38 1.28
N ALA A 97 -12.55 6.55 2.18
CA ALA A 97 -11.36 5.70 2.20
C ALA A 97 -11.72 4.24 2.51
N MET A 98 -12.61 4.00 3.48
CA MET A 98 -13.10 2.67 3.83
C MET A 98 -13.76 1.97 2.64
N ASN A 99 -14.59 2.68 1.88
CA ASN A 99 -15.24 2.12 0.69
C ASN A 99 -14.22 1.74 -0.40
N ILE A 100 -13.22 2.58 -0.65
CA ILE A 100 -12.15 2.28 -1.61
C ILE A 100 -11.36 1.04 -1.15
N ILE A 101 -10.96 1.00 0.12
CA ILE A 101 -10.26 -0.14 0.71
C ILE A 101 -11.11 -1.41 0.62
N ASN A 102 -12.40 -1.34 0.95
CA ASN A 102 -13.32 -2.46 0.84
C ASN A 102 -13.40 -3.00 -0.59
N ASN A 103 -13.45 -2.12 -1.60
CA ASN A 103 -13.49 -2.53 -3.00
C ASN A 103 -12.21 -3.29 -3.40
N HIS A 104 -11.04 -2.82 -2.98
CA HIS A 104 -9.77 -3.50 -3.24
C HIS A 104 -9.66 -4.85 -2.52
N LEU A 105 -10.19 -4.96 -1.30
CA LEU A 105 -10.11 -6.17 -0.49
C LEU A 105 -11.29 -7.14 -0.69
N ALA A 106 -12.28 -6.80 -1.51
CA ALA A 106 -13.55 -7.54 -1.62
C ALA A 106 -13.37 -9.01 -2.03
N GLU A 107 -12.49 -9.28 -3.01
CA GLU A 107 -12.22 -10.64 -3.48
C GLU A 107 -11.57 -11.49 -2.39
N TYR A 108 -10.56 -10.93 -1.71
CA TYR A 108 -9.89 -11.59 -0.60
C TYR A 108 -10.85 -11.85 0.56
N ALA A 109 -11.65 -10.85 0.94
CA ALA A 109 -12.62 -10.95 2.04
C ALA A 109 -13.71 -11.99 1.76
N SER A 110 -14.19 -12.08 0.51
CA SER A 110 -15.19 -13.08 0.12
C SER A 110 -14.65 -14.51 0.22
N SER A 111 -13.34 -14.68 0.00
CA SER A 111 -12.65 -15.96 0.13
C SER A 111 -12.27 -16.30 1.58
N ASN A 112 -12.09 -15.29 2.44
CA ASN A 112 -11.56 -15.41 3.80
C ASN A 112 -12.58 -15.01 4.89
N LYS A 113 -13.76 -15.63 4.84
CA LYS A 113 -14.92 -15.41 5.73
C LYS A 113 -15.62 -14.07 5.49
N SER A 114 -16.94 -14.11 5.38
CA SER A 114 -17.80 -12.93 5.20
C SER A 114 -17.65 -11.86 6.29
N THR A 115 -17.13 -12.22 7.47
CA THR A 115 -16.91 -11.31 8.59
C THR A 115 -15.56 -10.58 8.55
N PHE A 116 -14.69 -10.83 7.56
CA PHE A 116 -13.34 -10.26 7.51
C PHE A 116 -13.35 -8.72 7.58
N LEU A 117 -14.05 -8.05 6.66
CA LEU A 117 -14.08 -6.59 6.59
C LEU A 117 -14.73 -5.96 7.84
N PRO A 118 -15.90 -6.44 8.33
CA PRO A 118 -16.45 -5.95 9.61
C PRO A 118 -15.44 -6.06 10.77
N SER A 119 -14.83 -7.23 10.96
CA SER A 119 -13.87 -7.44 12.05
C SER A 119 -12.60 -6.59 11.89
N LEU A 120 -12.16 -6.33 10.66
CA LEU A 120 -11.06 -5.43 10.36
C LEU A 120 -11.39 -4.00 10.82
N TRP A 121 -12.56 -3.49 10.41
CA TRP A 121 -12.95 -2.12 10.75
C TRP A 121 -13.23 -1.95 12.24
N ASP A 122 -13.80 -2.95 12.91
CA ASP A 122 -13.98 -2.93 14.37
C ASP A 122 -12.62 -2.81 15.09
N ALA A 123 -11.62 -3.57 14.66
CA ALA A 123 -10.28 -3.52 15.24
C ALA A 123 -9.57 -2.18 14.95
N VAL A 124 -9.75 -1.63 13.74
CA VAL A 124 -9.22 -0.30 13.40
C VAL A 124 -9.88 0.78 14.25
N ASP A 125 -11.21 0.76 14.38
CA ASP A 125 -11.96 1.76 15.14
C ASP A 125 -11.62 1.74 16.63
N GLU A 126 -11.46 0.56 17.22
CA GLU A 126 -11.03 0.39 18.62
C GLU A 126 -9.66 1.07 18.88
N VAL A 127 -8.75 1.02 17.90
CA VAL A 127 -7.40 1.55 18.04
C VAL A 127 -7.30 3.03 17.71
N ILE A 128 -8.05 3.54 16.73
CA ILE A 128 -7.86 4.91 16.22
C ILE A 128 -9.08 5.84 16.40
N SER A 129 -10.25 5.29 16.72
CA SER A 129 -11.54 5.99 16.72
C SER A 129 -11.78 6.73 15.40
N LEU A 130 -12.28 6.01 14.39
CA LEU A 130 -12.44 6.46 13.01
C LEU A 130 -13.29 7.72 12.89
N SER A 131 -14.31 7.87 13.73
CA SER A 131 -15.18 9.06 13.75
C SER A 131 -14.44 10.37 14.02
N GLU A 132 -13.29 10.30 14.69
CA GLU A 132 -12.46 11.44 15.09
C GLU A 132 -11.19 11.58 14.23
N CYS A 133 -11.13 10.86 13.10
CA CYS A 133 -9.96 10.84 12.21
C CYS A 133 -10.08 11.82 11.05
N ASP A 134 -9.01 12.56 10.81
CA ASP A 134 -8.72 13.10 9.48
C ASP A 134 -8.04 12.01 8.64
N VAL A 135 -8.42 11.87 7.37
CA VAL A 135 -7.82 10.89 6.47
C VAL A 135 -7.00 11.56 5.39
N ILE A 136 -5.78 11.04 5.21
CA ILE A 136 -4.82 11.51 4.22
C ILE A 136 -4.39 10.32 3.37
N GLN A 137 -4.41 10.45 2.06
CA GLN A 137 -3.84 9.51 1.11
C GLN A 137 -2.44 9.97 0.73
N PHE A 138 -1.49 9.04 0.64
CA PHE A 138 -0.22 9.24 -0.04
C PHE A 138 -0.25 8.56 -1.41
N ASP A 139 0.09 9.30 -2.46
CA ASP A 139 0.05 8.85 -3.86
C ASP A 139 1.42 8.45 -4.42
N GLY A 140 2.45 8.35 -3.57
CA GLY A 140 3.77 7.92 -4.01
C GLY A 140 3.84 6.41 -4.19
N GLU A 141 4.65 5.99 -5.17
CA GLU A 141 4.86 4.59 -5.50
C GLU A 141 5.89 3.97 -4.56
N ILE A 142 5.44 3.08 -3.65
CA ILE A 142 6.32 2.40 -2.69
C ILE A 142 6.67 1.01 -3.21
N ALA A 143 5.69 0.25 -3.67
CA ALA A 143 5.93 -1.09 -4.19
C ALA A 143 6.48 -1.04 -5.64
N GLY A 144 6.09 -0.04 -6.44
CA GLY A 144 6.82 0.46 -7.63
C GLY A 144 7.16 -0.57 -8.73
N GLY A 145 6.51 -1.73 -8.74
CA GLY A 145 6.79 -2.81 -9.69
C GLY A 145 6.03 -2.66 -11.01
N THR A 146 6.60 -3.17 -12.11
CA THR A 146 5.95 -3.23 -13.44
C THR A 146 4.66 -4.05 -13.47
N ASN A 147 4.38 -4.78 -12.39
CA ASN A 147 3.31 -5.77 -12.29
C ASN A 147 2.22 -5.34 -11.31
N MET A 148 2.29 -4.10 -10.83
CA MET A 148 1.37 -3.56 -9.86
C MET A 148 -0.01 -3.35 -10.50
N LEU A 149 -1.03 -3.95 -9.92
CA LEU A 149 -2.43 -3.72 -10.31
C LEU A 149 -2.97 -2.47 -9.65
N TRP A 150 -2.71 -2.34 -8.35
CA TRP A 150 -3.04 -1.18 -7.56
C TRP A 150 -2.18 -1.17 -6.29
N GLU A 151 -1.94 0.02 -5.78
CA GLU A 151 -1.44 0.23 -4.43
C GLU A 151 -2.14 1.44 -3.82
N PHE A 152 -2.28 1.43 -2.49
CA PHE A 152 -2.78 2.58 -1.75
C PHE A 152 -2.06 2.72 -0.42
N HIS A 153 -1.99 3.96 0.06
CA HIS A 153 -1.40 4.31 1.35
C HIS A 153 -2.28 5.34 2.04
N TYR A 154 -3.09 4.92 3.02
CA TYR A 154 -3.95 5.80 3.79
C TYR A 154 -3.46 5.98 5.22
N PHE A 155 -3.52 7.22 5.70
CA PHE A 155 -3.26 7.60 7.07
C PHE A 155 -4.56 8.02 7.73
N PHE A 156 -4.91 7.37 8.82
CA PHE A 156 -5.99 7.78 9.72
C PHE A 156 -5.36 8.52 10.89
N TYR A 157 -5.52 9.83 10.92
CA TYR A 157 -4.92 10.70 11.92
C TYR A 157 -5.94 11.16 12.95
N ASN A 158 -5.79 10.68 14.18
CA ASN A 158 -6.57 11.14 15.32
C ASN A 158 -5.77 12.18 16.14
N LYS A 159 -6.21 13.43 16.07
CA LYS A 159 -5.58 14.57 16.78
C LYS A 159 -5.68 14.46 18.30
N PHE A 160 -6.79 13.93 18.81
CA PHE A 160 -7.04 13.81 20.24
C PHE A 160 -6.17 12.72 20.88
N LEU A 161 -6.06 11.57 20.20
CA LEU A 161 -5.19 10.47 20.61
C LEU A 161 -3.70 10.73 20.30
N LYS A 162 -3.40 11.73 19.46
CA LYS A 162 -2.05 11.99 18.92
C LYS A 162 -1.46 10.73 18.30
N ARG A 163 -2.24 10.11 17.42
CA ARG A 163 -2.00 8.79 16.86
C ARG A 163 -2.26 8.81 15.37
N ILE A 164 -1.43 8.10 14.62
CA ILE A 164 -1.58 7.87 13.18
C ILE A 164 -1.65 6.35 12.99
N LEU A 165 -2.67 5.89 12.27
CA LEU A 165 -2.72 4.52 11.74
C LEU A 165 -2.44 4.59 10.24
N LEU A 166 -1.43 3.85 9.79
CA LEU A 166 -1.11 3.64 8.38
C LEU A 166 -1.78 2.34 7.92
N PHE A 167 -2.62 2.44 6.90
CA PHE A 167 -3.11 1.30 6.15
C PHE A 167 -2.54 1.38 4.73
N SER A 168 -1.59 0.49 4.45
CA SER A 168 -0.98 0.34 3.14
C SER A 168 -1.35 -1.02 2.58
N CYS A 169 -1.72 -1.08 1.31
CA CYS A 169 -1.87 -2.37 0.63
C CYS A 169 -1.56 -2.24 -0.85
N SER A 170 -0.97 -3.29 -1.40
CA SER A 170 -0.70 -3.43 -2.82
C SER A 170 -1.15 -4.78 -3.30
N GLN A 171 -1.43 -4.87 -4.60
CA GLN A 171 -1.66 -6.14 -5.27
C GLN A 171 -0.93 -6.13 -6.61
N GLU A 172 -0.21 -7.22 -6.87
CA GLU A 172 0.57 -7.38 -8.09
C GLU A 172 0.31 -8.75 -8.72
N HIS A 173 0.65 -8.87 -10.00
CA HIS A 173 0.72 -10.18 -10.63
C HIS A 173 1.94 -10.98 -10.14
N SER A 174 1.72 -12.23 -9.78
CA SER A 174 2.79 -13.18 -9.51
C SER A 174 3.65 -13.37 -10.76
N ALA A 175 4.97 -13.27 -10.60
CA ALA A 175 5.95 -13.50 -11.67
C ALA A 175 5.75 -14.86 -12.38
N SER A 176 5.25 -15.88 -11.68
CA SER A 176 4.94 -17.20 -12.26
C SER A 176 3.96 -17.14 -13.46
N HIS A 177 3.11 -16.12 -13.54
CA HIS A 177 2.22 -15.92 -14.67
C HIS A 177 2.82 -15.06 -15.79
N GLN A 178 3.75 -14.17 -15.46
CA GLN A 178 4.49 -13.42 -16.48
C GLN A 178 5.40 -14.33 -17.29
N TYR A 179 6.05 -15.31 -16.65
CA TYR A 179 6.77 -16.35 -17.37
C TYR A 179 5.84 -17.17 -18.27
N ARG A 180 4.65 -17.57 -17.77
CA ARG A 180 3.65 -18.28 -18.59
C ARG A 180 3.12 -17.48 -19.77
N LEU A 181 2.90 -16.18 -19.63
CA LEU A 181 2.44 -15.33 -20.74
C LEU A 181 3.54 -15.07 -21.77
N ARG A 182 4.81 -15.01 -21.34
CA ARG A 182 5.97 -14.85 -22.21
C ARG A 182 6.23 -16.11 -23.05
N ASP A 183 6.07 -17.30 -22.46
CA ASP A 183 6.14 -18.57 -23.18
C ASP A 183 4.99 -18.75 -24.20
N MET A 184 3.84 -18.10 -23.96
CA MET A 184 2.69 -18.12 -24.87
C MET A 184 2.79 -17.03 -25.96
N SER A 185 3.62 -15.99 -25.80
CA SER A 185 3.82 -14.95 -26.80
C SER A 185 4.95 -15.25 -27.79
N ASP A 186 5.87 -16.15 -27.44
CA ASP A 186 6.93 -16.65 -28.33
C ASP A 186 6.50 -17.91 -29.12
N GLY A 187 5.21 -18.27 -29.06
CA GLY A 187 4.65 -19.53 -29.57
C GLY A 187 3.80 -19.44 -30.84
N GLU A 188 3.75 -18.32 -31.56
CA GLU A 188 3.02 -18.22 -32.83
C GLU A 188 3.91 -17.68 -33.97
N GLU A 189 3.91 -18.44 -35.08
CA GLU A 189 4.58 -18.29 -36.39
C GLU A 189 6.04 -18.83 -36.48
N SER A 190 6.39 -19.86 -37.26
CA SER A 190 5.82 -20.38 -38.50
C SER A 190 6.08 -21.89 -38.71
N GLU A 191 5.03 -22.62 -39.11
CA GLU A 191 5.16 -23.86 -39.87
C GLU A 191 5.69 -23.50 -41.27
N GLU A 192 6.94 -23.81 -41.59
CA GLU A 192 7.35 -24.03 -42.98
C GLU A 192 7.48 -25.52 -43.24
N MET A 193 6.64 -25.94 -44.18
CA MET A 193 6.33 -27.30 -44.58
C MET A 193 7.28 -27.71 -45.71
N GLY A 194 7.94 -28.86 -45.55
CA GLY A 194 8.33 -29.72 -46.67
C GLY A 194 9.73 -29.53 -47.25
N ASP A 195 10.67 -30.36 -46.80
CA ASP A 195 11.73 -30.90 -47.65
C ASP A 195 11.98 -32.38 -47.29
N TYR A 196 10.96 -33.19 -47.58
CA TYR A 196 11.08 -34.63 -47.75
C TYR A 196 10.61 -34.97 -49.15
N LEU A 197 11.49 -34.85 -50.15
CA LEU A 197 11.53 -35.68 -51.36
C LEU A 197 12.62 -35.11 -52.28
N TYR A 198 13.76 -35.80 -52.41
CA TYR A 198 14.51 -36.04 -53.65
C TYR A 198 15.90 -36.59 -53.30
N ASP A 199 15.90 -37.84 -52.84
CA ASP A 199 16.98 -38.78 -53.15
C ASP A 199 16.28 -40.09 -53.51
N TYR A 200 16.07 -40.30 -54.82
CA TYR A 200 16.06 -41.58 -55.56
C TYR A 200 15.45 -41.34 -56.95
N TYR A 201 16.17 -41.78 -58.00
CA TYR A 201 15.99 -41.52 -59.44
C TYR A 201 16.39 -40.08 -59.83
N GLU A 202 17.48 -39.80 -60.55
CA GLU A 202 18.30 -40.52 -61.54
C GLU A 202 19.78 -40.17 -61.38
#